data_AF-A0A3P7NWT0-F1
#
_entry.id   AF-A0A3P7NWT0-F1
#
_cell.length_a   1.000
_cell.length_b   1.000
_cell.length_c   1.000
_cell.angle_alpha   90.00
_cell.angle_beta   90.00
_cell.angle_gamma   90.00
#
_symmetry.space_group_name_H-M   'P 1'
#
loop_
_entity.id
_entity.type
_entity.pdbx_description
1 polymer ?
#
loop_
_entity_poly.entity_id
_entity_poly.type
_entity_poly.pdbx_seq_one_letter_code
_entity_poly.pdbx_strand_id
1 'polypeptide(L)'
;MRDYVKMLLHPDPNVRPDPHELLKLSYFQDPGVSALQSLDELRQLDNLARSRFYKNLRVSIRILPKRINLHRVYSQLSEEFANPTMVPFVLPPILEIVDKIDRDEFTTFILPSFQKVLCIKEPVQVT
;
A
#
# COMPACT_ATOMS: atom_id res chain seq x y z
N MET A 1 -4.01 12.77 -22.81
CA MET A 1 -3.37 11.47 -23.13
C MET A 1 -3.28 11.21 -24.63
N ARG A 2 -4.38 11.29 -25.40
CA ARG A 2 -4.36 11.02 -26.86
C ARG A 2 -3.34 11.86 -27.64
N ASP A 3 -3.15 13.13 -27.30
CA ASP A 3 -2.20 13.99 -28.02
C ASP A 3 -0.74 13.64 -27.71
N TYR A 4 -0.42 13.32 -26.46
CA TYR A 4 0.89 12.80 -26.09
C TYR A 4 1.21 11.45 -26.76
N VAL A 5 0.22 10.57 -26.92
CA VAL A 5 0.38 9.32 -27.68
C VAL A 5 0.68 9.62 -29.16
N LYS A 6 0.02 10.60 -29.78
CA LYS A 6 0.33 11.02 -31.15
C LYS A 6 1.75 11.59 -31.27
N MET A 7 2.21 12.37 -30.29
CA MET A 7 3.57 12.91 -30.27
C MET A 7 4.62 11.79 -30.11
N LEU A 8 4.35 10.80 -29.25
CA LEU A 8 5.22 9.64 -29.05
C LEU A 8 5.36 8.78 -30.31
N LEU A 9 4.29 8.67 -31.09
CA LEU A 9 4.26 7.92 -32.35
C LEU A 9 4.68 8.77 -33.55
N HIS A 10 5.14 10.00 -33.34
CA HIS A 10 5.53 10.90 -34.41
C HIS A 10 6.84 10.42 -35.08
N PRO A 11 6.91 10.41 -36.43
CA PRO A 11 8.10 9.95 -37.15
C PRO A 11 9.32 10.85 -36.91
N ASP A 12 9.12 12.16 -36.74
CA ASP A 12 10.19 13.09 -36.32
C ASP A 12 10.50 12.93 -34.82
N PRO A 13 11.74 12.53 -34.44
CA PRO A 13 12.15 12.38 -33.05
C PRO A 13 12.08 13.68 -32.23
N ASN A 14 12.23 14.85 -32.85
CA ASN A 14 12.27 16.13 -32.14
C ASN A 14 10.90 16.55 -31.58
N VAL A 15 9.81 15.95 -32.08
CA VAL A 15 8.44 16.20 -31.64
C VAL A 15 8.06 15.28 -30.46
N ARG A 16 8.88 14.27 -30.14
CA ARG A 16 8.61 13.36 -29.03
C ARG A 16 8.89 14.06 -27.70
N PRO A 17 7.97 13.98 -26.73
CA PRO A 17 8.15 14.58 -25.42
C PRO A 17 9.28 13.87 -24.65
N ASP A 18 10.02 14.65 -23.86
CA ASP A 18 11.04 14.12 -22.96
C ASP A 18 10.39 13.25 -21.85
N PRO A 19 11.07 12.21 -21.34
CA PRO A 19 10.55 11.41 -20.23
C PRO A 19 10.14 12.23 -19.01
N HIS A 20 10.83 13.33 -18.68
CA HIS A 20 10.44 14.19 -17.55
C HIS A 20 9.14 14.96 -17.82
N GLU A 21 8.83 15.25 -19.08
CA GLU A 21 7.56 15.87 -19.46
C GLU A 21 6.41 14.88 -19.42
N LEU A 22 6.65 13.62 -19.80
CA LEU A 22 5.66 12.54 -19.69
C LEU A 22 5.27 12.26 -18.23
N LEU A 23 6.23 12.29 -17.31
CA LEU A 23 5.96 12.07 -15.88
C LEU A 23 5.06 13.15 -15.26
N LYS A 24 4.99 14.35 -15.86
CA LYS A 24 4.12 15.44 -15.40
C LYS A 24 2.65 15.26 -15.81
N LEU A 25 2.34 14.27 -16.65
CA LEU A 25 0.96 14.03 -17.08
C LEU A 25 0.10 13.56 -15.90
N SER A 26 -1.11 14.10 -15.80
CA SER A 26 -2.11 13.69 -14.81
C SER A 26 -2.46 12.20 -14.87
N TYR A 27 -2.23 11.56 -16.02
CA TYR A 27 -2.40 10.11 -16.17
C TYR A 27 -1.50 9.31 -15.22
N PHE A 28 -0.30 9.79 -14.92
CA PHE A 28 0.62 9.14 -13.97
C PHE A 28 0.43 9.63 -12.54
N GLN A 29 -0.48 10.57 -12.29
CA GLN A 29 -0.85 11.05 -10.96
C GLN A 29 -2.02 10.22 -10.42
N ASP A 30 -1.75 8.94 -10.16
CA ASP A 30 -2.73 8.02 -9.57
C ASP A 30 -2.58 7.96 -8.05
N PRO A 31 -3.65 8.15 -7.26
CA PRO A 31 -3.59 8.06 -5.80
C PRO A 31 -3.09 6.70 -5.29
N GLY A 32 -3.37 5.61 -6.02
CA GLY A 32 -2.88 4.28 -5.69
C GLY A 32 -1.37 4.16 -5.91
N VAL A 33 -0.83 4.74 -6.98
CA VAL A 33 0.62 4.79 -7.22
C VAL A 33 1.34 5.58 -6.11
N SER A 34 0.81 6.74 -5.71
CA SER A 34 1.37 7.51 -4.60
C SER A 34 1.28 6.75 -3.26
N ALA A 35 0.19 6.02 -3.02
CA ALA A 35 0.07 5.15 -1.86
C ALA A 35 1.11 4.03 -1.86
N LEU A 36 1.41 3.44 -3.02
CA LEU A 36 2.43 2.40 -3.13
C LEU A 36 3.86 2.95 -2.98
N GLN A 37 4.13 4.16 -3.47
CA GLN A 37 5.43 4.82 -3.25
C GLN A 37 5.66 5.12 -1.77
N SER A 38 4.67 5.70 -1.10
CA SER A 38 4.76 5.96 0.34
C SER A 38 4.84 4.67 1.19
N LEU A 39 4.27 3.58 0.69
CA LEU A 39 4.43 2.25 1.28
C LEU A 39 5.87 1.73 1.17
N ASP A 40 6.58 2.00 0.07
CA ASP A 40 8.00 1.63 -0.08
C ASP A 40 8.91 2.42 0.89
N GLU A 41 8.52 3.64 1.25
CA GLU A 41 9.22 4.50 2.22
C GLU A 41 8.96 4.12 3.69
N LEU A 42 7.95 3.26 3.94
CA LEU A 42 7.47 2.91 5.29
C LEU A 42 8.59 2.45 6.23
N ARG A 43 9.56 1.69 5.73
CA ARG A 43 10.68 1.16 6.53
C ARG A 43 11.62 2.24 7.06
N GLN A 44 11.67 3.40 6.42
CA GLN A 44 12.53 4.52 6.80
C GLN A 44 11.88 5.40 7.87
N LEU A 45 10.57 5.26 8.07
CA LEU A 45 9.81 6.07 9.02
C LEU A 45 10.07 5.65 10.47
N ASP A 46 10.02 6.63 11.36
CA ASP A 46 9.96 6.40 12.81
C ASP A 46 8.56 5.91 13.23
N ASN A 47 8.42 5.38 14.45
CA ASN A 47 7.17 4.78 14.90
C ASN A 47 6.00 5.80 14.90
N LEU A 48 6.27 7.07 15.19
CA LEU A 48 5.26 8.12 15.16
C LEU A 48 4.75 8.38 13.73
N ALA A 49 5.64 8.55 12.75
CA ALA A 49 5.22 8.71 11.36
C ALA A 49 4.54 7.45 10.81
N ARG A 50 5.00 6.25 11.16
CA ARG A 50 4.32 4.98 10.79
C ARG A 50 2.89 4.92 11.32
N SER A 51 2.64 5.34 12.55
CA SER A 51 1.29 5.35 13.13
C SER A 51 0.32 6.24 12.33
N ARG A 52 0.80 7.38 11.82
CA ARG A 52 0.04 8.29 10.96
C ARG A 52 -0.15 7.69 9.56
N PHE A 53 0.89 7.07 9.02
CA PHE A 53 0.84 6.38 7.74
C PHE A 53 -0.25 5.30 7.73
N TYR A 54 -0.30 4.41 8.72
CA TYR A 54 -1.30 3.34 8.76
C TYR A 54 -2.74 3.84 8.82
N LYS A 55 -2.97 5.02 9.43
CA LYS A 55 -4.29 5.67 9.39
C LYS A 55 -4.66 6.10 7.97
N ASN A 56 -3.74 6.72 7.25
CA ASN A 56 -3.95 7.18 5.86
C ASN A 56 -4.04 6.00 4.87
N LEU A 57 -3.29 4.92 5.12
CA LEU A 57 -3.24 3.74 4.27
C LEU A 57 -4.61 3.08 4.09
N ARG A 58 -5.48 3.13 5.12
CA ARG A 58 -6.83 2.57 5.04
C ARG A 58 -7.64 3.14 3.87
N VAL A 59 -7.61 4.45 3.69
CA VAL A 59 -8.31 5.12 2.58
C VAL A 59 -7.77 4.60 1.24
N SER A 60 -6.46 4.38 1.16
CA SER A 60 -5.80 3.87 -0.05
C SER A 60 -6.14 2.40 -0.34
N ILE A 61 -6.30 1.55 0.68
CA ILE A 61 -6.68 0.12 0.53
C ILE A 61 -8.03 -0.03 -0.18
N ARG A 62 -8.95 0.93 0.02
CA ARG A 62 -10.25 0.92 -0.65
C ARG A 62 -10.13 1.15 -2.16
N ILE A 63 -9.18 1.99 -2.57
CA ILE A 63 -8.91 2.35 -3.97
C ILE A 63 -8.07 1.26 -4.66
N LEU A 64 -7.12 0.66 -3.93
CA LEU A 64 -6.20 -0.33 -4.49
C LEU A 64 -6.91 -1.64 -4.91
N PRO A 65 -6.43 -2.29 -5.99
CA PRO A 65 -6.93 -3.59 -6.41
C PRO A 65 -6.71 -4.67 -5.34
N LYS A 66 -7.65 -5.63 -5.25
CA LYS A 66 -7.61 -6.76 -4.30
C LYS A 66 -6.25 -7.45 -4.27
N ARG A 67 -5.71 -7.79 -5.44
CA ARG A 67 -4.43 -8.49 -5.59
C ARG A 67 -3.24 -7.72 -5.03
N ILE A 68 -3.22 -6.40 -5.19
CA ILE A 68 -2.15 -5.53 -4.67
C ILE A 68 -2.24 -5.45 -3.14
N ASN A 69 -3.44 -5.30 -2.61
CA ASN A 69 -3.67 -5.32 -1.17
C ASN A 69 -3.20 -6.63 -0.54
N LEU A 70 -3.50 -7.77 -1.16
CA LEU A 70 -3.17 -9.09 -0.62
C LEU A 70 -1.67 -9.42 -0.70
N HIS A 71 -1.04 -9.23 -1.86
CA HIS A 71 0.33 -9.72 -2.07
C HIS A 71 1.42 -8.68 -1.76
N ARG A 72 1.09 -7.38 -1.75
CA ARG A 72 2.07 -6.32 -1.51
C ARG A 72 1.82 -5.63 -0.17
N VAL A 73 0.63 -5.05 0.00
CA VAL A 73 0.30 -4.27 1.20
C VAL A 73 0.30 -5.15 2.44
N TYR A 74 -0.48 -6.25 2.43
CA TYR A 74 -0.55 -7.16 3.57
C TYR A 74 0.81 -7.79 3.89
N SER A 75 1.58 -8.19 2.88
CA SER A 75 2.92 -8.77 3.09
C SER A 75 3.78 -7.85 3.97
N GLN A 76 3.80 -6.55 3.66
CA GLN A 76 4.57 -5.59 4.46
C GLN A 76 3.94 -5.31 5.83
N LEU A 77 2.62 -5.21 5.93
CA LEU A 77 1.96 -5.01 7.23
C LEU A 77 2.15 -6.20 8.18
N SER A 78 2.26 -7.42 7.64
CA SER A 78 2.47 -8.63 8.43
C SER A 78 3.86 -8.71 9.08
N GLU A 79 4.86 -8.02 8.52
CA GLU A 79 6.20 -7.93 9.12
C GLU A 79 6.17 -7.17 10.46
N GLU A 80 5.25 -6.20 10.59
CA GLU A 80 5.11 -5.38 11.79
C GLU A 80 4.45 -6.13 12.97
N PHE A 81 3.96 -7.35 12.75
CA PHE A 81 3.51 -8.22 13.84
C PHE A 81 4.62 -8.59 14.81
N ALA A 82 5.89 -8.48 14.40
CA ALA A 82 7.04 -8.63 15.28
C ALA A 82 7.21 -7.46 16.26
N ASN A 83 6.54 -6.31 16.04
CA ASN A 83 6.60 -5.13 16.88
C ASN A 83 5.26 -4.88 17.59
N PRO A 84 5.09 -5.34 18.85
CA PRO A 84 3.83 -5.22 19.59
C PRO A 84 3.29 -3.80 19.67
N THR A 85 4.17 -2.78 19.70
CA THR A 85 3.74 -1.37 19.80
C THR A 85 2.98 -0.87 18.57
N MET A 86 3.26 -1.46 17.40
CA MET A 86 2.65 -1.06 16.13
C MET A 86 1.42 -1.89 15.75
N VAL A 87 1.24 -3.07 16.37
CA VAL A 87 0.11 -3.97 16.15
C VAL A 87 -1.27 -3.26 16.17
N PRO A 88 -1.58 -2.38 17.14
CA PRO A 88 -2.89 -1.70 17.19
C PRO A 88 -3.16 -0.81 15.98
N PHE A 89 -2.11 -0.31 15.32
CA PHE A 89 -2.23 0.57 14.16
C PHE A 89 -2.32 -0.20 12.84
N VAL A 90 -1.63 -1.33 12.72
CA VAL A 90 -1.65 -2.18 11.51
C VAL A 90 -2.85 -3.10 11.45
N LEU A 91 -3.43 -3.48 12.58
CA LEU A 91 -4.65 -4.29 12.60
C LEU A 91 -5.77 -3.60 11.79
N PRO A 92 -5.96 -2.28 11.92
CA PRO A 92 -6.96 -1.53 11.21
C PRO A 92 -7.09 -1.82 9.70
N PRO A 93 -6.01 -1.46 8.97
CA PRO A 93 -5.92 -1.65 7.53
C PRO A 93 -5.95 -3.12 7.13
N ILE A 94 -5.41 -4.05 7.93
CA ILE A 94 -5.48 -5.48 7.63
C ILE A 94 -6.93 -5.97 7.61
N LEU A 95 -7.75 -5.54 8.57
CA LEU A 95 -9.18 -5.89 8.58
C LEU A 95 -9.91 -5.35 7.34
N GLU A 96 -9.57 -4.15 6.85
CA GLU A 96 -10.13 -3.65 5.58
C GLU A 96 -9.71 -4.49 4.36
N ILE A 97 -8.53 -5.12 4.41
CA ILE A 97 -8.11 -6.07 3.37
C ILE A 97 -8.91 -7.36 3.48
N VAL A 98 -9.11 -7.88 4.70
CA VAL A 98 -9.89 -9.09 4.98
C VAL A 98 -11.32 -8.97 4.45
N ASP A 99 -11.95 -7.80 4.60
CA ASP A 99 -13.31 -7.54 4.09
C ASP A 99 -13.41 -7.60 2.55
N LYS A 100 -12.28 -7.48 1.82
CA LYS A 100 -12.23 -7.44 0.35
C LYS A 100 -11.80 -8.78 -0.28
N ILE A 101 -11.47 -9.79 0.52
CA ILE A 101 -10.96 -11.08 0.02
C ILE A 101 -11.89 -12.24 0.34
N ASP A 102 -11.68 -13.34 -0.38
CA ASP A 102 -12.46 -14.56 -0.19
C ASP A 102 -11.91 -15.39 0.97
N ARG A 103 -12.73 -16.30 1.50
CA ARG A 103 -12.34 -17.16 2.64
C ARG A 103 -11.10 -17.99 2.35
N ASP A 104 -10.98 -18.53 1.14
CA ASP A 104 -9.84 -19.36 0.74
C ASP A 104 -8.54 -18.54 0.71
N GLU A 105 -8.61 -17.31 0.20
CA GLU A 105 -7.48 -16.37 0.20
C GLU A 105 -7.10 -15.98 1.64
N PHE A 106 -8.07 -15.75 2.51
CA PHE A 106 -7.82 -15.46 3.93
C PHE A 106 -7.07 -16.60 4.61
N THR A 107 -7.57 -17.83 4.49
CA THR A 107 -6.96 -19.01 5.14
C THR A 107 -5.56 -19.31 4.61
N THR A 108 -5.32 -19.04 3.33
CA THR A 108 -4.05 -19.34 2.66
C THR A 108 -2.99 -18.28 2.95
N PHE A 109 -3.34 -16.99 2.87
CA PHE A 109 -2.37 -15.90 2.89
C PHE A 109 -2.34 -15.10 4.19
N ILE A 110 -3.49 -14.91 4.87
CA ILE A 110 -3.58 -14.02 6.04
C ILE A 110 -3.52 -14.81 7.35
N LEU A 111 -4.30 -15.87 7.46
CA LEU A 111 -4.46 -16.64 8.71
C LEU A 111 -3.12 -17.12 9.33
N PRO A 112 -2.14 -17.65 8.57
CA PRO A 112 -0.90 -18.19 9.16
C PRO A 112 -0.09 -17.16 9.94
N SER A 113 0.00 -15.92 9.44
CA SER A 113 0.67 -14.80 10.10
C SER A 113 -0.23 -14.16 11.16
N PHE A 114 -1.53 -14.09 10.92
CA PHE A 114 -2.49 -13.43 11.82
C PHE A 114 -2.71 -14.18 13.14
N GLN A 115 -2.59 -15.51 13.15
CA GLN A 115 -2.68 -16.32 14.38
C GLN A 115 -1.70 -15.86 15.46
N LYS A 116 -0.50 -15.41 15.09
CA LYS A 116 0.51 -14.91 16.03
C LYS A 116 0.04 -13.67 16.79
N VAL A 117 -0.73 -12.82 16.12
CA VAL A 117 -1.30 -11.60 16.70
C VAL A 117 -2.43 -11.91 17.68
N LEU A 118 -3.26 -12.90 17.36
CA LEU A 118 -4.38 -13.33 18.23
C LEU A 118 -3.91 -13.90 19.57
N CYS A 119 -2.65 -14.35 19.65
CA CYS A 119 -2.03 -14.85 20.87
C CYS A 119 -1.46 -13.75 21.78
N ILE A 120 -1.47 -12.48 21.35
CA ILE A 120 -0.96 -11.36 22.16
C ILE A 120 -1.95 -11.09 23.30
N LYS A 121 -1.55 -11.44 24.52
CA LYS A 121 -2.38 -11.33 25.73
C LYS A 121 -2.21 -10.03 26.50
N GLU A 122 -1.15 -9.27 26.24
CA GLU A 122 -0.87 -8.02 26.96
C GLU A 122 -1.42 -6.82 26.19
N PRO A 123 -2.23 -5.95 26.82
CA PRO A 123 -2.64 -4.71 26.19
C PRO A 123 -1.40 -3.85 25.96
N VAL A 124 -1.20 -3.43 24.71
CA VAL A 124 -0.11 -2.52 24.35
C VAL A 124 -0.32 -1.20 25.11
N GLN A 125 0.47 -0.98 26.16
CA GLN A 125 0.43 0.28 26.91
C GLN A 125 1.12 1.35 26.07
N VAL A 126 0.32 2.22 25.43
CA VAL A 126 0.85 3.44 24.81
C VAL A 126 1.05 4.44 25.94
N THR A 127 2.30 4.65 26.36
CA THR A 127 2.67 5.69 27.34
C THR A 127 2.87 7.02 26.63
#